data_AF-A0A432GS44-F1
#
_entry.id   AF-A0A432GS44-F1
#
_cell.length_a   1.000
_cell.length_b   1.000
_cell.length_c   1.000
_cell.angle_alpha   90.00
_cell.angle_beta   90.00
_cell.angle_gamma   90.00
#
_symmetry.space_group_name_H-M   'P 1'
#
loop_
_entity.id
_entity.type
_entity.pdbx_description
1 polymer ?
#
loop_
_entity_poly.entity_id
_entity_poly.type
_entity_poly.pdbx_seq_one_letter_code
_entity_poly.pdbx_strand_id
1 'polypeptide(L)'
;MSVKLRKKNLAGGKKGLYLDIYHNGQRHYDFLKLYLEKGTSSRIVAANRETLELAETIKTQKQNEINHAEYRLIPKFKRNADFIEYFKKIGESKGRSSKVWRNVLNYLEVFTGGRVVFKNIDELWLEKWQRFLLEKVSRNTAVGYYALTKVALNQAVRDRIIQDNPCKRVQNIKRQDTERN
;
A
#
# COMPACT_ATOMS: atom_id res chain seq x y z
N MET A 1 -4.77 7.06 0.31
CA MET A 1 -5.83 7.51 1.24
C MET A 1 -5.58 8.98 1.57
N SER A 2 -6.60 9.84 1.63
CA SER A 2 -6.48 11.23 2.08
C SER A 2 -7.72 11.73 2.81
N VAL A 3 -7.55 12.46 3.91
CA VAL A 3 -8.61 13.20 4.61
C VAL A 3 -8.29 14.70 4.59
N LYS A 4 -9.16 15.52 3.99
CA LYS A 4 -8.96 16.98 3.90
C LYS A 4 -10.10 17.73 4.57
N LEU A 5 -9.78 18.73 5.39
CA LEU A 5 -10.77 19.66 5.93
C LEU A 5 -11.14 20.69 4.85
N ARG A 6 -12.43 20.85 4.59
CA ARG A 6 -12.96 21.81 3.61
C ARG A 6 -14.08 22.65 4.22
N LYS A 7 -14.37 23.75 3.52
CA LYS A 7 -15.38 24.74 3.90
C LYS A 7 -16.45 24.80 2.81
N LYS A 8 -17.71 24.86 3.20
CA LYS A 8 -18.86 25.08 2.32
C LYS A 8 -19.55 26.37 2.74
N ASN A 9 -19.83 27.27 1.80
CA ASN A 9 -20.61 28.47 2.09
C ASN A 9 -22.07 28.10 2.39
N LEU A 10 -22.65 28.76 3.39
CA LEU A 10 -24.03 28.60 3.81
C LEU A 10 -24.78 29.93 3.72
N ALA A 11 -26.11 29.86 3.85
CA ALA A 11 -26.94 31.05 3.97
C ALA A 11 -26.49 31.93 5.15
N GLY A 12 -26.66 33.25 5.02
CA GLY A 12 -26.25 34.21 6.05
C GLY A 12 -24.73 34.45 6.15
N GLY A 13 -23.94 33.96 5.19
CA GLY A 13 -22.49 34.21 5.13
C GLY A 13 -21.66 33.32 6.06
N LYS A 14 -22.29 32.35 6.73
CA LYS A 14 -21.61 31.33 7.53
C LYS A 14 -20.89 30.32 6.63
N LYS A 15 -19.88 29.63 7.18
CA LYS A 15 -19.18 28.54 6.48
C LYS A 15 -19.25 27.25 7.29
N GLY A 16 -19.85 26.20 6.73
CA GLY A 16 -19.84 24.87 7.33
C GLY A 16 -18.55 24.12 7.05
N LEU A 17 -18.06 23.34 8.01
CA LEU A 17 -16.87 22.51 7.90
C LEU A 17 -17.25 21.05 7.60
N TYR A 18 -16.48 20.41 6.72
CA TYR A 18 -16.65 19.00 6.37
C TYR A 18 -15.32 18.35 6.01
N LEU A 19 -15.23 17.02 6.15
CA LEU A 19 -14.10 16.23 5.70
C LEU A 19 -14.38 15.68 4.30
N ASP A 20 -13.40 15.85 3.41
CA ASP A 20 -13.33 15.23 2.09
C ASP A 20 -12.40 14.02 2.19
N ILE A 21 -13.00 12.82 2.19
CA ILE A 21 -12.32 11.56 2.47
C ILE A 21 -12.22 10.78 1.16
N TYR A 22 -10.99 10.46 0.75
CA TYR A 22 -10.72 9.56 -0.37
C TYR A 22 -10.01 8.31 0.13
N HIS A 23 -10.69 7.17 0.04
CA HIS A 23 -10.24 5.88 0.56
C HIS A 23 -10.72 4.74 -0.34
N ASN A 24 -9.83 3.80 -0.68
CA ASN A 24 -10.12 2.63 -1.51
C ASN A 24 -10.86 2.92 -2.84
N GLY A 25 -10.47 4.01 -3.52
CA GLY A 25 -11.09 4.41 -4.80
C GLY A 25 -12.49 5.04 -4.65
N GLN A 26 -13.00 5.17 -3.43
CA GLN A 26 -14.27 5.81 -3.12
C GLN A 26 -14.05 7.17 -2.45
N ARG A 27 -14.97 8.11 -2.71
CA ARG A 27 -14.96 9.44 -2.12
C ARG A 27 -16.21 9.63 -1.26
N HIS A 28 -16.00 10.03 -0.02
CA HIS A 28 -17.03 10.23 0.99
C HIS A 28 -16.89 11.62 1.61
N TYR A 29 -18.01 12.22 2.02
CA TYR A 29 -18.03 13.53 2.65
C TYR A 29 -18.69 13.46 4.03
N ASP A 30 -17.92 13.80 5.08
CA ASP A 30 -18.42 13.83 6.46
C ASP A 30 -18.64 15.29 6.89
N PHE A 31 -19.89 15.72 6.99
CA PHE A 31 -20.24 17.06 7.46
C PHE A 31 -20.15 17.15 8.99
N LEU A 32 -19.28 18.03 9.50
CA LEU A 32 -18.94 18.08 10.93
C LEU A 32 -19.98 18.79 11.79
N LYS A 33 -20.97 19.47 11.17
CA LYS A 33 -21.91 20.38 11.84
C LYS A 33 -21.21 21.49 12.66
N LEU A 34 -19.97 21.82 12.29
CA LEU A 34 -19.21 22.96 12.79
C LEU A 34 -19.32 24.11 11.80
N TYR A 35 -19.51 25.33 12.31
CA TYR A 35 -19.80 26.51 11.50
C TYR A 35 -18.88 27.66 11.89
N LEU A 36 -18.36 28.37 10.90
CA LEU A 36 -17.64 29.62 11.08
C LEU A 36 -18.59 30.78 10.86
N GLU A 37 -18.62 31.69 11.82
CA GLU A 37 -19.41 32.90 11.78
C GLU A 37 -18.74 33.98 10.93
N LYS A 38 -19.55 34.82 10.29
CA LYS A 38 -19.06 35.99 9.53
C LYS A 38 -18.82 37.15 10.50
N GLY A 39 -17.60 37.68 10.49
CA GLY A 39 -17.26 38.88 11.25
C GLY A 39 -15.77 38.95 11.57
N THR A 40 -15.34 40.13 12.03
CA THR A 40 -13.94 40.44 12.35
C THR A 40 -13.75 40.86 13.80
N SER A 41 -14.80 40.84 14.62
CA SER A 41 -14.67 41.14 16.04
C SER A 41 -13.77 40.10 16.72
N SER A 42 -13.02 40.52 17.74
CA SER A 42 -12.10 39.66 18.48
C SER A 42 -12.77 38.39 18.99
N ARG A 43 -14.01 38.51 19.49
CA ARG A 43 -14.84 37.38 19.95
C ARG A 43 -15.16 36.38 18.83
N ILE A 44 -15.52 36.85 17.64
CA ILE A 44 -15.83 35.98 16.49
C ILE A 44 -14.56 35.29 15.99
N VAL A 45 -13.45 36.02 15.92
CA VAL A 45 -12.15 35.46 15.49
C VAL A 45 -11.70 34.36 16.46
N ALA A 46 -11.81 34.59 17.77
CA ALA A 46 -11.48 33.59 18.80
C ALA A 46 -12.36 32.34 18.68
N ALA A 47 -13.68 32.49 18.61
CA ALA A 47 -14.60 31.36 18.47
C ALA A 47 -14.39 30.55 17.18
N ASN A 48 -14.11 31.24 16.06
CA ASN A 48 -13.80 30.58 14.79
C ASN A 48 -12.47 29.82 14.85
N ARG A 49 -11.48 30.33 15.58
CA ARG A 49 -10.21 29.64 15.80
C ARG A 49 -10.40 28.35 16.58
N GLU A 50 -11.11 28.39 17.70
CA GLU A 50 -11.42 27.20 18.51
C GLU A 50 -12.20 26.15 17.67
N THR A 51 -13.17 26.61 16.87
CA THR A 51 -13.93 25.75 15.96
C THR A 51 -13.04 25.07 14.92
N LEU A 52 -12.05 25.79 14.37
CA LEU A 52 -11.09 25.24 13.41
C LEU A 52 -10.13 24.25 14.07
N GLU A 53 -9.65 24.53 15.29
CA GLU A 53 -8.79 23.63 16.05
C GLU A 53 -9.50 22.31 16.37
N LEU A 54 -10.78 22.38 16.75
CA LEU A 54 -11.62 21.20 16.92
C LEU A 54 -11.78 20.41 15.60
N ALA A 55 -12.03 21.10 14.48
CA ALA A 55 -12.17 20.46 13.18
C ALA A 55 -10.88 19.77 12.70
N GLU A 56 -9.71 20.37 12.95
CA GLU A 56 -8.40 19.74 12.67
C GLU A 56 -8.13 18.53 13.57
N THR A 57 -8.58 18.58 14.83
CA THR A 57 -8.52 17.44 15.74
C THR A 57 -9.37 16.28 15.22
N ILE A 58 -10.61 16.55 14.81
CA ILE A 58 -11.51 15.53 14.23
C ILE A 58 -10.92 14.96 12.92
N LYS A 59 -10.35 15.81 12.06
CA LYS A 59 -9.65 15.36 10.84
C LYS A 59 -8.51 14.39 11.19
N THR A 60 -7.68 14.75 12.17
CA THR A 60 -6.55 13.93 12.62
C THR A 60 -7.03 12.60 13.19
N GLN A 61 -8.08 12.63 14.03
CA GLN A 61 -8.72 11.43 14.56
C GLN A 61 -9.23 10.52 13.44
N LYS A 62 -9.95 11.06 12.45
CA LYS A 62 -10.49 10.29 11.31
C LYS A 62 -9.39 9.70 10.44
N GLN A 63 -8.33 10.46 10.18
CA GLN A 63 -7.15 9.98 9.47
C GLN A 63 -6.51 8.82 10.21
N ASN A 64 -6.37 8.94 11.54
CA ASN A 64 -5.85 7.88 12.39
C ASN A 64 -6.78 6.66 12.44
N GLU A 65 -8.09 6.84 12.50
CA GLU A 65 -9.08 5.75 12.50
C GLU A 65 -9.01 4.92 11.23
N ILE A 66 -8.95 5.55 10.06
CA ILE A 66 -8.86 4.83 8.78
C ILE A 66 -7.48 4.17 8.65
N ASN A 67 -6.40 4.86 9.03
CA ASN A 67 -5.06 4.26 9.11
C ASN A 67 -5.05 3.06 10.07
N HIS A 68 -5.66 3.19 11.25
CA HIS A 68 -5.77 2.14 12.25
C HIS A 68 -6.67 1.01 11.78
N ALA A 69 -7.76 1.26 11.05
CA ALA A 69 -8.59 0.21 10.48
C ALA A 69 -7.80 -0.61 9.44
N GLU A 70 -7.01 0.05 8.60
CA GLU A 70 -6.08 -0.62 7.68
C GLU A 70 -4.99 -1.40 8.42
N TYR A 71 -4.34 -0.81 9.44
CA TYR A 71 -3.22 -1.43 10.14
C TYR A 71 -3.60 -2.40 11.27
N ARG A 72 -4.81 -2.33 11.85
CA ARG A 72 -5.33 -3.29 12.85
C ARG A 72 -5.63 -4.66 12.23
N LEU A 73 -5.87 -4.73 10.92
CA LEU A 73 -6.16 -6.00 10.24
C LEU A 73 -4.94 -6.90 10.07
N ILE A 74 -3.72 -6.36 10.11
CA ILE A 74 -2.50 -7.14 9.94
C ILE A 74 -1.57 -6.95 11.14
N PRO A 75 -1.45 -7.98 12.02
CA PRO A 75 -0.53 -7.95 13.15
C PRO A 75 0.89 -7.53 12.77
N LYS A 76 1.54 -6.73 13.62
CA LYS A 76 2.91 -6.23 13.39
C LYS A 76 3.92 -7.35 13.11
N PHE A 77 3.78 -8.49 13.77
CA PHE A 77 4.64 -9.65 13.55
C PHE A 77 4.55 -10.19 12.11
N LYS A 78 3.35 -10.19 11.50
CA LYS A 78 3.18 -10.62 10.10
C LYS A 78 3.86 -9.67 9.12
N ARG A 79 3.76 -8.36 9.34
CA ARG A 79 4.42 -7.34 8.48
C ARG A 79 5.95 -7.39 8.55
N ASN A 80 6.49 -7.83 9.69
CA ASN A 80 7.92 -8.03 9.90
C ASN A 80 8.37 -9.47 9.60
N ALA A 81 7.48 -10.33 9.12
CA ALA A 81 7.84 -11.69 8.74
C ALA A 81 8.80 -11.67 7.55
N ASP A 82 9.65 -12.69 7.47
CA ASP A 82 10.63 -12.85 6.40
C ASP A 82 9.96 -13.43 5.15
N PHE A 83 10.04 -12.69 4.05
CA PHE A 83 9.52 -13.13 2.77
C PHE A 83 10.36 -14.25 2.16
N ILE A 84 11.66 -14.33 2.43
CA ILE A 84 12.53 -15.40 1.89
C ILE A 84 12.12 -16.74 2.49
N GLU A 85 11.98 -16.80 3.82
CA GLU A 85 11.51 -17.99 4.52
C GLU A 85 10.08 -18.37 4.08
N TYR A 86 9.20 -17.38 3.91
CA TYR A 86 7.84 -17.60 3.43
C TYR A 86 7.82 -18.16 2.00
N PHE A 87 8.63 -17.60 1.09
CA PHE A 87 8.75 -18.05 -0.30
C PHE A 87 9.25 -19.50 -0.37
N LYS A 88 10.24 -19.84 0.46
CA LYS A 88 10.78 -21.20 0.60
C LYS A 88 9.69 -22.20 0.99
N LYS A 89 8.91 -21.91 2.05
CA LYS A 89 7.79 -22.76 2.50
C LYS A 89 6.76 -22.99 1.42
N ILE A 90 6.42 -21.95 0.64
CA ILE A 90 5.53 -22.12 -0.51
C ILE A 90 6.17 -23.06 -1.53
N GLY A 91 7.42 -22.84 -1.92
CA GLY A 91 8.10 -23.62 -2.94
C GLY A 91 8.24 -25.11 -2.62
N GLU A 92 8.44 -25.46 -1.35
CA GLU A 92 8.51 -26.85 -0.87
C GLU A 92 7.17 -27.58 -1.05
N SER A 93 6.04 -26.88 -0.91
CA SER A 93 4.69 -27.45 -1.09
C SER A 93 4.29 -27.71 -2.56
N LYS A 94 5.10 -27.30 -3.54
CA LYS A 94 4.71 -27.28 -4.98
C LYS A 94 5.07 -28.55 -5.77
N GLY A 95 5.50 -29.63 -5.11
CA GLY A 95 5.74 -30.94 -5.75
C GLY A 95 6.67 -30.83 -6.97
N ARG A 96 6.18 -31.23 -8.16
CA ARG A 96 6.96 -31.19 -9.42
C ARG A 96 7.50 -29.80 -9.76
N SER A 97 6.81 -28.73 -9.38
CA SER A 97 7.26 -27.36 -9.63
C SER A 97 8.28 -26.85 -8.61
N SER A 98 8.56 -27.60 -7.54
CA SER A 98 9.48 -27.18 -6.46
C SER A 98 10.88 -26.80 -6.97
N LYS A 99 11.37 -27.47 -8.03
CA LYS A 99 12.67 -27.16 -8.65
C LYS A 99 12.75 -25.72 -9.15
N VAL A 100 11.71 -25.23 -9.83
CA VAL A 100 11.70 -23.85 -10.35
C VAL A 100 11.61 -22.85 -9.20
N TRP A 101 10.79 -23.14 -8.18
CA TRP A 101 10.72 -22.31 -6.97
C TRP A 101 12.08 -22.22 -6.25
N ARG A 102 12.80 -23.33 -6.12
CA ARG A 102 14.15 -23.36 -5.53
C ARG A 102 15.13 -22.53 -6.34
N ASN A 103 15.07 -22.59 -7.68
CA ASN A 103 15.90 -21.73 -8.51
C ASN A 103 15.63 -20.25 -8.25
N VAL A 104 14.35 -19.83 -8.19
CA VAL A 104 14.00 -18.43 -7.88
C VAL A 104 14.47 -18.05 -6.47
N LEU A 105 14.32 -18.95 -5.49
CA LEU A 105 14.77 -18.74 -4.13
C LEU A 105 16.27 -18.44 -4.08
N ASN A 106 17.11 -19.19 -4.80
CA ASN A 106 18.55 -18.93 -4.84
C ASN A 106 18.87 -17.52 -5.35
N TYR A 107 18.17 -17.05 -6.39
CA TYR A 107 18.36 -15.68 -6.88
C TYR A 107 17.84 -14.63 -5.90
N LEU A 108 16.73 -14.89 -5.21
CA LEU A 108 16.20 -14.01 -4.17
C LEU A 108 17.19 -13.90 -3.00
N GLU A 109 17.75 -15.01 -2.53
CA GLU A 109 18.75 -15.03 -1.45
C GLU A 109 19.99 -14.20 -1.80
N VAL A 110 20.50 -14.33 -3.03
CA VAL A 110 21.62 -13.50 -3.51
C VAL A 110 21.23 -12.03 -3.58
N PHE A 111 20.04 -11.71 -4.11
CA PHE A 111 19.57 -10.33 -4.26
C PHE A 111 19.35 -9.62 -2.91
N THR A 112 18.85 -10.33 -1.90
CA THR A 112 18.50 -9.74 -0.60
C THR A 112 19.58 -9.90 0.46
N GLY A 113 20.65 -10.66 0.19
CA GLY A 113 21.59 -11.09 1.23
C GLY A 113 20.94 -12.06 2.23
N GLY A 114 19.98 -12.86 1.78
CA GLY A 114 19.35 -13.93 2.55
C GLY A 114 18.08 -13.57 3.33
N ARG A 115 17.73 -12.28 3.49
CA ARG A 115 16.51 -11.88 4.21
C ARG A 115 15.87 -10.61 3.68
N VAL A 116 14.53 -10.57 3.63
CA VAL A 116 13.77 -9.33 3.43
C VAL A 116 12.41 -9.42 4.14
N VAL A 117 12.03 -8.36 4.85
CA VAL A 117 10.72 -8.29 5.52
C VAL A 117 9.63 -7.78 4.57
N PHE A 118 8.40 -8.29 4.72
CA PHE A 118 7.28 -7.93 3.84
C PHE A 118 7.05 -6.43 3.70
N LYS A 119 7.18 -5.66 4.79
CA LYS A 119 6.99 -4.19 4.76
C LYS A 119 8.00 -3.45 3.87
N ASN A 120 9.13 -4.07 3.52
CA ASN A 120 10.18 -3.47 2.69
C ASN A 120 10.04 -3.87 1.19
N ILE A 121 9.01 -4.66 0.84
CA ILE A 121 8.74 -5.05 -0.55
C ILE A 121 7.75 -4.03 -1.12
N ASP A 122 8.29 -2.98 -1.73
CA ASP A 122 7.56 -1.91 -2.41
C ASP A 122 7.79 -1.96 -3.94
N GLU A 123 7.24 -0.98 -4.67
CA GLU A 123 7.41 -0.90 -6.13
C GLU A 123 8.89 -0.80 -6.54
N LEU A 124 9.67 0.02 -5.83
CA LEU A 124 11.09 0.23 -6.14
C LEU A 124 11.91 -1.04 -5.90
N TRP A 125 11.61 -1.78 -4.82
CA TRP A 125 12.24 -3.07 -4.55
C TRP A 125 11.95 -4.06 -5.68
N LEU A 126 10.69 -4.14 -6.15
CA LEU A 126 10.29 -5.01 -7.24
C LEU A 126 10.96 -4.63 -8.58
N GLU A 127 11.11 -3.34 -8.88
CA GLU A 127 11.83 -2.88 -10.07
C GLU A 127 13.32 -3.22 -10.02
N LYS A 128 13.96 -3.09 -8.85
CA LYS A 128 15.34 -3.54 -8.64
C LYS A 128 15.46 -5.05 -8.82
N TRP A 129 14.50 -5.81 -8.30
CA TRP A 129 14.44 -7.25 -8.49
C TRP A 129 14.29 -7.65 -9.96
N GLN A 130 13.42 -6.98 -10.73
CA GLN A 130 13.30 -7.22 -12.17
C GLN A 130 14.61 -6.97 -12.92
N ARG A 131 15.30 -5.85 -12.61
CA ARG A 131 16.61 -5.53 -13.21
C ARG A 131 17.65 -6.59 -12.90
N PHE A 132 17.75 -6.99 -11.63
CA PHE A 132 18.65 -8.06 -11.21
C PHE A 132 18.39 -9.37 -11.97
N LEU A 133 17.12 -9.77 -12.13
CA LEU A 133 16.77 -10.97 -12.91
C LEU A 133 17.21 -10.85 -14.37
N LEU A 134 16.96 -9.69 -15.01
CA LEU A 134 17.33 -9.45 -16.41
C LEU A 134 18.84 -9.45 -16.66
N GLU A 135 19.65 -9.17 -15.62
CA GLU A 135 21.11 -9.26 -15.68
C GLU A 135 21.62 -10.70 -15.50
N LYS A 136 20.86 -11.58 -14.83
CA LYS A 136 21.32 -12.90 -14.40
C LYS A 136 20.77 -14.07 -15.21
N VAL A 137 19.63 -13.90 -15.87
CA VAL A 137 19.00 -14.96 -16.67
C VAL A 137 18.42 -14.39 -17.96
N SER A 138 18.12 -15.27 -18.92
CA SER A 138 17.45 -14.86 -20.16
C SER A 138 16.10 -14.19 -19.87
N ARG A 139 15.68 -13.27 -20.75
CA ARG A 139 14.46 -12.47 -20.56
C ARG A 139 13.22 -13.32 -20.29
N ASN A 140 13.01 -14.41 -21.03
CA ASN A 140 11.86 -15.29 -20.84
C ASN A 140 11.92 -16.07 -19.51
N THR A 141 13.12 -16.42 -19.04
CA THR A 141 13.32 -16.99 -17.69
C THR A 141 13.03 -15.94 -16.60
N ALA A 142 13.50 -14.70 -16.77
CA ALA A 142 13.21 -13.59 -15.85
C ALA A 142 11.71 -13.34 -15.71
N VAL A 143 10.95 -13.40 -16.81
CA VAL A 143 9.47 -13.33 -16.79
C VAL A 143 8.88 -14.44 -15.92
N GLY A 144 9.34 -15.68 -16.09
CA GLY A 144 8.88 -16.82 -15.29
C GLY A 144 9.20 -16.65 -13.80
N TYR A 145 10.42 -16.20 -13.49
CA TYR A 145 10.86 -16.02 -12.11
C TYR A 145 10.11 -14.89 -11.41
N TYR A 146 9.95 -13.74 -12.06
CA TYR A 146 9.16 -12.63 -11.52
C TYR A 146 7.68 -13.02 -11.33
N ALA A 147 7.12 -13.85 -12.22
CA ALA A 147 5.76 -14.36 -12.07
C ALA A 147 5.61 -15.21 -10.79
N LEU A 148 6.61 -16.02 -10.42
CA LEU A 148 6.59 -16.77 -9.16
C LEU A 148 6.66 -15.86 -7.94
N THR A 149 7.47 -14.79 -7.97
CA THR A 149 7.47 -13.74 -6.93
C THR A 149 6.07 -13.15 -6.76
N LYS A 150 5.40 -12.82 -7.88
CA LYS A 150 4.03 -12.29 -7.87
C LYS A 150 3.03 -13.29 -7.30
N VAL A 151 3.16 -14.59 -7.59
CA VAL A 151 2.33 -15.65 -7.01
C VAL A 151 2.51 -15.72 -5.50
N ALA A 152 3.75 -15.67 -4.99
CA ALA A 152 4.02 -15.67 -3.56
C ALA A 152 3.40 -14.45 -2.85
N LEU A 153 3.52 -13.25 -3.44
CA LEU A 153 2.91 -12.03 -2.89
C LEU A 153 1.37 -12.09 -2.93
N ASN A 154 0.77 -12.70 -3.96
CA ASN A 154 -0.68 -12.95 -3.97
C ASN A 154 -1.10 -13.92 -2.85
N GLN A 155 -0.32 -14.95 -2.56
CA GLN A 155 -0.60 -15.85 -1.45
C GLN A 155 -0.47 -15.11 -0.10
N ALA A 156 0.52 -14.23 0.04
CA ALA A 156 0.68 -13.41 1.25
C ALA A 156 -0.52 -12.47 1.50
N VAL A 157 -1.19 -12.00 0.45
CA VAL A 157 -2.47 -11.27 0.57
C VAL A 157 -3.57 -12.18 1.11
N ARG A 158 -3.71 -13.40 0.58
CA ARG A 158 -4.71 -14.39 1.05
C ARG A 158 -4.49 -14.79 2.51
N ASP A 159 -3.23 -14.94 2.91
CA ASP A 159 -2.83 -15.29 4.28
C ASP A 159 -2.89 -14.09 5.25
N ARG A 160 -3.34 -12.93 4.76
CA ARG A 160 -3.45 -11.66 5.48
C ARG A 160 -2.13 -11.24 6.13
N ILE A 161 -1.02 -11.38 5.38
CA ILE A 161 0.33 -10.94 5.76
C ILE A 161 0.59 -9.53 5.22
N ILE A 162 0.09 -9.25 4.01
CA ILE A 162 0.07 -7.92 3.38
C ILE A 162 -1.34 -7.60 2.90
N GLN A 163 -1.67 -6.31 2.76
CA GLN A 163 -3.03 -5.88 2.39
C GLN A 163 -3.29 -6.04 0.89
N ASP A 164 -2.30 -5.68 0.06
CA ASP A 164 -2.40 -5.73 -1.39
C ASP A 164 -1.06 -6.13 -2.00
N ASN A 165 -1.10 -6.70 -3.20
CA ASN A 165 0.10 -7.13 -3.90
C ASN A 165 0.77 -5.93 -4.60
N PRO A 166 1.99 -5.53 -4.19
CA PRO A 166 2.70 -4.39 -4.79
C PRO A 166 2.99 -4.57 -6.30
N CYS A 167 3.03 -5.82 -6.81
CA CYS A 167 3.18 -6.09 -8.25
C CYS A 167 2.04 -5.52 -9.12
N LYS A 168 0.92 -5.09 -8.54
CA LYS A 168 -0.15 -4.43 -9.31
C LYS A 168 0.24 -3.03 -9.81
N ARG A 169 1.22 -2.40 -9.15
CA ARG A 169 1.68 -1.03 -9.46
C ARG A 169 3.01 -1.00 -10.22
N VAL A 170 3.55 -2.17 -10.57
CA VAL A 170 4.83 -2.31 -11.28
C VAL A 170 4.57 -2.90 -12.67
N GLN A 171 5.21 -2.31 -13.68
CA GLN A 171 5.13 -2.83 -15.04
C GLN A 171 5.80 -4.21 -15.12
N ASN A 172 5.17 -5.19 -15.77
CA ASN A 172 5.75 -6.52 -15.94
C ASN A 172 6.83 -6.53 -17.03
N ILE A 173 7.80 -7.43 -16.88
CA ILE A 173 8.76 -7.78 -17.93
C ILE A 173 7.98 -8.34 -19.14
N LYS A 174 8.24 -7.78 -20.34
CA LYS A 174 7.65 -8.27 -21.59
C LYS A 174 8.38 -9.54 -22.05
N ARG A 175 7.62 -10.56 -22.46
CA ARG A 175 8.18 -11.74 -23.14
C ARG A 175 8.77 -11.32 -24.49
N GLN A 176 9.80 -12.03 -24.89
CA GLN A 176 10.36 -11.95 -26.23
C GLN A 176 9.91 -13.19 -27.00
N ASP A 177 9.35 -13.00 -28.19
CA ASP A 177 8.95 -14.11 -29.05
C ASP A 177 10.19 -14.92 -29.43
N THR A 178 10.06 -16.23 -29.31
CA THR A 178 11.07 -17.17 -29.79
C THR A 178 10.51 -17.82 -31.04
N GLU A 179 11.13 -17.55 -32.19
CA GLU A 179 10.89 -18.33 -33.40
C GLU A 179 11.24 -19.79 -33.09
N ARG A 180 10.25 -20.68 -33.19
CA ARG A 180 10.47 -22.11 -33.14
C ARG A 180 10.90 -22.55 -34.54
N ASN A 181 12.20 -22.81 -34.71
CA ASN A 181 12.72 -23.57 -35.84
C ASN A 181 12.41 -25.06 -35.67
#